data_AF-A0A919ZFY6-F1
#
_entry.id   AF-A0A919ZFY6-F1
#
_cell.length_a   1.000
_cell.length_b   1.000
_cell.length_c   1.000
_cell.angle_alpha   90.00
_cell.angle_beta   90.00
_cell.angle_gamma   90.00
#
_symmetry.space_group_name_H-M   'P 1'
#
loop_
_entity.id
_entity.type
_entity.pdbx_description
1 polymer ?
#
loop_
_entity_poly.entity_id
_entity_poly.type
_entity_poly.pdbx_seq_one_letter_code
_entity_poly.pdbx_strand_id
1 'polypeptide(L)'
;MNDKLVLCIPGQWKDEDKLIRKLTRKSSGEYSLTGGLLLDTKRNRAFEIRIEEQDPKLAEAFYLSSKGDFSDKTMQKVEKHTMVIYLSGYMGSAEAVQRMIAPVQMLLACGGVAVKIENCDKAFTPEEWNMIGEEARLDQLLNTMISYMQDEHYFYSCGMQMFGLPDVALSKETDPDASLQVMSQFLYLMMNASEGTKDKLNEFKLYGTTYQYHHQEGFFQEESSSINNPYGIYVLTQI
;
A
#
# COMPACT_ATOMS: atom_id res chain seq x y z
N MET A 1 9.46 14.29 5.50
CA MET A 1 9.38 12.85 5.18
C MET A 1 7.97 12.40 5.53
N ASN A 2 7.21 11.85 4.59
CA ASN A 2 5.94 11.21 4.93
C ASN A 2 6.28 9.92 5.68
N ASP A 3 5.84 9.78 6.93
CA ASP A 3 6.08 8.61 7.79
C ASP A 3 4.80 7.79 8.00
N LYS A 4 3.75 8.11 7.23
CA LYS A 4 2.44 7.48 7.34
C LYS A 4 2.10 6.63 6.11
N LEU A 5 1.61 5.44 6.40
CA LEU A 5 0.80 4.65 5.49
C LEU A 5 -0.64 5.17 5.56
N VAL A 6 -1.18 5.62 4.44
CA VAL A 6 -2.53 6.20 4.32
C VAL A 6 -3.42 5.31 3.47
N LEU A 7 -4.54 4.88 4.04
CA LEU A 7 -5.55 4.09 3.35
C LEU A 7 -6.84 4.90 3.19
N CYS A 8 -7.33 5.00 1.97
CA CYS A 8 -8.59 5.64 1.62
C CYS A 8 -9.70 4.59 1.49
N ILE A 9 -10.79 4.74 2.26
CA ILE A 9 -11.86 3.74 2.39
C ILE A 9 -13.21 4.45 2.20
N PRO A 10 -13.76 4.46 0.97
CA PRO A 10 -15.11 4.95 0.74
C PRO A 10 -16.16 4.03 1.38
N GLY A 11 -17.27 4.62 1.80
CA GLY A 11 -18.42 3.85 2.27
C GLY A 11 -19.74 4.62 2.22
N GLN A 12 -20.82 3.88 2.43
CA GLN A 12 -22.20 4.41 2.40
C GLN A 12 -22.73 4.61 3.82
N TRP A 13 -21.95 5.30 4.65
CA TRP A 13 -22.34 5.64 6.02
C TRP A 13 -23.22 6.89 6.00
N LYS A 14 -24.34 6.83 6.72
CA LYS A 14 -25.26 7.97 6.81
C LYS A 14 -24.65 9.17 7.53
N ASP A 15 -23.97 8.88 8.64
CA ASP A 15 -23.37 9.84 9.55
C ASP A 15 -22.26 9.12 10.36
N GLU A 16 -21.36 9.90 10.95
CA GLU A 16 -20.25 9.39 11.76
C GLU A 16 -20.76 8.55 12.95
N ASP A 17 -21.86 8.95 13.61
CA ASP A 17 -22.43 8.19 14.73
C ASP A 17 -22.89 6.78 14.32
N LYS A 18 -23.41 6.61 13.10
CA LYS A 18 -23.79 5.29 12.56
C LYS A 18 -22.56 4.44 12.28
N LEU A 19 -21.47 5.02 11.81
CA LEU A 19 -20.18 4.33 11.68
C LEU A 19 -19.69 3.87 13.06
N ILE A 20 -19.59 4.78 14.04
CA ILE A 20 -19.10 4.49 15.40
C ILE A 20 -19.93 3.38 16.07
N ARG A 21 -21.26 3.46 15.99
CA ARG A 21 -22.14 2.41 16.54
C ARG A 21 -21.94 1.06 15.87
N LYS A 22 -21.77 1.04 14.54
CA LYS A 22 -21.57 -0.21 13.79
C LYS A 22 -20.19 -0.81 14.09
N LEU A 23 -19.17 0.03 14.18
CA LEU A 23 -17.80 -0.32 14.57
C LEU A 23 -17.77 -0.94 15.97
N THR A 24 -18.31 -0.24 16.97
CA THR A 24 -18.36 -0.71 18.37
C THR A 24 -19.09 -2.06 18.46
N ARG A 25 -20.23 -2.20 17.78
CA ARG A 25 -21.02 -3.44 17.80
C ARG A 25 -20.32 -4.60 17.09
N LYS A 26 -19.75 -4.38 15.91
CA LYS A 26 -19.09 -5.46 15.12
C LYS A 26 -17.77 -5.90 15.71
N SER A 27 -17.03 -4.97 16.33
CA SER A 27 -15.79 -5.27 17.03
C SER A 27 -16.00 -5.78 18.46
N SER A 28 -17.23 -5.85 18.96
CA SER A 28 -17.52 -6.14 20.38
C SER A 28 -16.78 -5.20 21.34
N GLY A 29 -16.59 -3.94 20.93
CA GLY A 29 -15.86 -2.92 21.69
C GLY A 29 -14.33 -2.95 21.55
N GLU A 30 -13.75 -3.89 20.77
CA GLU A 30 -12.30 -3.93 20.52
C GLU A 30 -11.82 -2.69 19.74
N TYR A 31 -12.69 -2.11 18.91
CA TYR A 31 -12.41 -0.87 18.19
C TYR A 31 -13.32 0.27 18.65
N SER A 32 -12.73 1.41 18.97
CA SER A 32 -13.43 2.64 19.36
C SER A 32 -12.86 3.85 18.63
N LEU A 33 -13.72 4.81 18.29
CA LEU A 33 -13.31 6.06 17.65
C LEU A 33 -13.44 7.20 18.66
N THR A 34 -12.37 7.97 18.84
CA THR A 34 -12.37 9.14 19.73
C THR A 34 -11.32 10.15 19.31
N GLY A 35 -11.69 11.44 19.27
CA GLY A 35 -10.75 12.53 19.03
C GLY A 35 -9.91 12.42 17.74
N GLY A 36 -10.49 11.91 16.65
CA GLY A 36 -9.76 11.69 15.40
C GLY A 36 -8.82 10.48 15.41
N LEU A 37 -8.99 9.57 16.38
CA LEU A 37 -8.25 8.32 16.47
C LEU A 37 -9.18 7.11 16.41
N LEU A 38 -8.75 6.07 15.70
CA LEU A 38 -9.27 4.72 15.80
C LEU A 38 -8.37 3.94 16.76
N LEU A 39 -8.91 3.55 17.91
CA LEU A 39 -8.20 2.77 18.92
C LEU A 39 -8.51 1.28 18.75
N ASP A 40 -7.47 0.46 18.69
CA ASP A 40 -7.53 -1.00 18.88
C ASP A 40 -7.18 -1.27 20.35
N THR A 41 -8.21 -1.43 21.17
CA THR A 41 -8.07 -1.56 22.62
C THR A 41 -7.44 -2.88 23.03
N LYS A 42 -7.65 -3.93 22.22
CA LYS A 42 -7.14 -5.27 22.48
C LYS A 42 -5.63 -5.36 22.32
N ARG A 43 -5.09 -4.70 21.28
CA ARG A 43 -3.66 -4.73 20.97
C ARG A 43 -2.92 -3.47 21.43
N ASN A 44 -3.63 -2.54 22.08
CA ASN A 44 -3.12 -1.26 22.57
C ASN A 44 -2.44 -0.44 21.46
N ARG A 45 -3.17 -0.21 20.36
CA ARG A 45 -2.70 0.56 19.19
C ARG A 45 -3.68 1.68 18.87
N ALA A 46 -3.17 2.75 18.28
CA ALA A 46 -3.97 3.86 17.80
C ALA A 46 -3.59 4.21 16.37
N PHE A 47 -4.59 4.57 15.58
CA PHE A 47 -4.45 5.01 14.20
C PHE A 47 -5.13 6.36 14.05
N GLU A 48 -4.56 7.24 13.26
CA GLU A 48 -5.20 8.50 12.90
C GLU A 48 -6.35 8.19 11.93
N ILE A 49 -7.50 8.79 12.15
CA ILE A 49 -8.66 8.64 11.28
C ILE A 49 -9.23 10.01 10.97
N ARG A 50 -9.38 10.28 9.67
CA ARG A 50 -10.12 11.44 9.16
C ARG A 50 -11.33 10.94 8.40
N ILE A 51 -12.47 11.55 8.67
CA ILE A 51 -13.73 11.25 7.98
C ILE A 51 -14.09 12.49 7.19
N GLU A 52 -14.24 12.32 5.89
CA GLU A 52 -14.58 13.36 4.95
C GLU A 52 -15.92 13.04 4.28
N GLU A 53 -16.56 14.08 3.76
CA GLU A 53 -17.77 13.94 2.94
C GLU A 53 -17.45 13.27 1.59
N GLN A 54 -18.46 13.07 0.77
CA GLN A 54 -18.31 12.52 -0.57
C GLN A 54 -17.30 13.33 -1.40
N ASP A 55 -16.35 12.64 -2.04
CA ASP A 55 -15.44 13.21 -3.04
C ASP A 55 -15.86 12.74 -4.45
N PRO A 56 -16.40 13.63 -5.31
CA PRO A 56 -16.83 13.28 -6.66
C PRO A 56 -15.71 12.68 -7.54
N LYS A 57 -14.44 12.95 -7.25
CA LYS A 57 -13.29 12.45 -8.03
C LYS A 57 -12.82 11.07 -7.58
N LEU A 58 -13.35 10.56 -6.47
CA LEU A 58 -12.85 9.33 -5.87
C LEU A 58 -13.09 8.10 -6.76
N ALA A 59 -14.20 8.07 -7.51
CA ALA A 59 -14.47 6.97 -8.43
C ALA A 59 -13.42 6.89 -9.55
N GLU A 60 -12.99 8.02 -10.09
CA GLU A 60 -11.91 8.07 -11.08
C GLU A 60 -10.59 7.58 -10.49
N ALA A 61 -10.25 8.03 -9.28
CA ALA A 61 -9.05 7.56 -8.59
C ALA A 61 -9.06 6.04 -8.39
N PHE A 62 -10.16 5.45 -7.91
CA PHE A 62 -10.28 4.00 -7.75
C PHE A 62 -10.24 3.23 -9.07
N TYR A 63 -10.80 3.79 -10.15
CA TYR A 63 -10.73 3.16 -11.47
C TYR A 63 -9.27 3.02 -11.94
N LEU A 64 -8.49 4.09 -11.79
CA LEU A 64 -7.06 4.09 -12.14
C LEU A 64 -6.26 3.12 -11.26
N SER A 65 -6.42 3.19 -9.93
CA SER A 65 -5.66 2.37 -8.98
C SER A 65 -6.05 0.89 -8.97
N SER A 66 -7.26 0.55 -9.44
CA SER A 66 -7.70 -0.85 -9.64
C SER A 66 -7.33 -1.39 -11.02
N LYS A 67 -6.76 -0.56 -11.91
CA LYS A 67 -6.45 -0.93 -13.31
C LYS A 67 -7.66 -1.52 -14.07
N GLY A 68 -8.88 -1.15 -13.66
CA GLY A 68 -10.12 -1.66 -14.24
C GLY A 68 -10.58 -3.04 -13.73
N ASP A 69 -9.93 -3.61 -12.71
CA ASP A 69 -10.27 -4.95 -12.19
C ASP A 69 -11.56 -4.96 -11.36
N PHE A 70 -12.02 -3.80 -10.91
CA PHE A 70 -13.26 -3.69 -10.16
C PHE A 70 -14.48 -3.90 -11.07
N SER A 71 -15.41 -4.75 -10.62
CA SER A 71 -16.69 -4.89 -11.31
C SER A 71 -17.48 -3.57 -11.34
N ASP A 72 -18.33 -3.38 -12.35
CA ASP A 72 -19.25 -2.23 -12.45
C ASP A 72 -20.07 -2.02 -11.17
N LYS A 73 -20.46 -3.10 -10.49
CA LYS A 73 -21.21 -3.04 -9.23
C LYS A 73 -20.35 -2.46 -8.10
N THR A 74 -19.07 -2.82 -8.03
CA THR A 74 -18.14 -2.25 -7.05
C THR A 74 -17.90 -0.78 -7.36
N MET A 75 -17.63 -0.44 -8.63
CA MET A 75 -17.42 0.94 -9.06
C MET A 75 -18.64 1.83 -8.77
N GLN A 76 -19.87 1.35 -9.03
CA GLN A 76 -21.08 2.10 -8.67
C GLN A 76 -21.24 2.33 -7.16
N LYS A 77 -20.77 1.40 -6.32
CA LYS A 77 -20.76 1.61 -4.86
C LYS A 77 -19.74 2.66 -4.46
N VAL A 78 -18.56 2.65 -5.07
CA VAL A 78 -17.55 3.68 -4.88
C VAL A 78 -18.09 5.03 -5.35
N GLU A 79 -18.68 5.13 -6.53
CA GLU A 79 -19.28 6.38 -7.03
C GLU A 79 -20.38 6.94 -6.11
N LYS A 80 -21.23 6.06 -5.57
CA LYS A 80 -22.33 6.41 -4.65
C LYS A 80 -21.92 6.40 -3.18
N HIS A 81 -20.64 6.51 -2.86
CA HIS A 81 -20.21 6.68 -1.47
C HIS A 81 -20.77 8.00 -0.91
N THR A 82 -20.99 8.03 0.40
CA THR A 82 -21.47 9.22 1.10
C THR A 82 -20.39 9.83 1.98
N MET A 83 -19.38 9.03 2.34
CA MET A 83 -18.28 9.42 3.21
C MET A 83 -17.02 8.67 2.79
N VAL A 84 -15.88 9.29 3.08
CA VAL A 84 -14.54 8.74 2.86
C VAL A 84 -13.80 8.70 4.18
N ILE A 85 -13.20 7.55 4.49
CA ILE A 85 -12.32 7.41 5.64
C ILE A 85 -10.88 7.40 5.15
N TYR A 86 -10.05 8.30 5.68
CA TYR A 86 -8.59 8.21 5.58
C TYR A 86 -8.05 7.67 6.89
N LEU A 87 -7.59 6.41 6.87
CA LEU A 87 -6.93 5.77 8.01
C LEU A 87 -5.42 5.88 7.82
N SER A 88 -4.72 6.43 8.80
CA SER A 88 -3.27 6.61 8.75
C SER A 88 -2.58 5.96 9.95
N GLY A 89 -1.48 5.26 9.68
CA GLY A 89 -0.63 4.65 10.70
C GLY A 89 0.85 4.80 10.36
N TYR A 90 1.71 4.60 11.34
CA TYR A 90 3.16 4.64 11.09
C TYR A 90 3.58 3.55 10.10
N MET A 91 4.56 3.87 9.26
CA MET A 91 5.21 2.92 8.36
C MET A 91 6.72 2.84 8.64
N GLY A 92 7.45 2.10 7.81
CA GLY A 92 8.91 1.92 7.94
C GLY A 92 9.33 0.50 8.35
N SER A 93 8.39 -0.43 8.49
CA SER A 93 8.70 -1.85 8.74
C SER A 93 7.53 -2.75 8.33
N ALA A 94 7.81 -4.04 8.07
CA ALA A 94 6.78 -5.02 7.76
C ALA A 94 5.75 -5.14 8.90
N GLU A 95 6.21 -5.11 10.16
CA GLU A 95 5.31 -5.14 11.31
C GLU A 95 4.39 -3.92 11.36
N ALA A 96 4.90 -2.72 11.10
CA ALA A 96 4.10 -1.50 11.06
C ALA A 96 2.99 -1.58 9.99
N VAL A 97 3.34 -2.08 8.80
CA VAL A 97 2.39 -2.30 7.70
C VAL A 97 1.35 -3.36 8.05
N GLN A 98 1.75 -4.50 8.63
CA GLN A 98 0.83 -5.56 9.05
C GLN A 98 -0.24 -5.06 10.04
N ARG A 99 0.14 -4.15 10.95
CA ARG A 99 -0.78 -3.59 11.95
C ARG A 99 -1.98 -2.85 11.32
N MET A 100 -1.88 -2.41 10.07
CA MET A 100 -2.95 -1.73 9.34
C MET A 100 -4.02 -2.68 8.76
N ILE A 101 -3.74 -3.98 8.63
CA ILE A 101 -4.62 -4.93 7.95
C ILE A 101 -5.97 -5.07 8.68
N ALA A 102 -5.94 -5.44 9.96
CA ALA A 102 -7.14 -5.73 10.75
C ALA A 102 -8.07 -4.51 10.96
N PRO A 103 -7.55 -3.29 11.24
CA PRO A 103 -8.40 -2.10 11.31
C PRO A 103 -9.15 -1.83 10.00
N VAL A 104 -8.49 -2.02 8.85
CA VAL A 104 -9.11 -1.82 7.54
C VAL A 104 -10.18 -2.89 7.29
N GLN A 105 -9.91 -4.16 7.60
CA GLN A 105 -10.90 -5.23 7.53
C GLN A 105 -12.14 -4.91 8.39
N MET A 106 -11.94 -4.35 9.58
CA MET A 106 -13.04 -3.93 10.44
C MET A 106 -13.85 -2.78 9.83
N LEU A 107 -13.21 -1.78 9.23
CA LEU A 107 -13.89 -0.67 8.55
C LEU A 107 -14.68 -1.15 7.31
N LEU A 108 -14.11 -2.06 6.52
CA LEU A 108 -14.78 -2.72 5.40
C LEU A 108 -16.01 -3.51 5.89
N ALA A 109 -15.86 -4.31 6.95
CA ALA A 109 -16.98 -5.01 7.59
C ALA A 109 -18.05 -4.05 8.15
N CYS A 110 -17.65 -2.81 8.46
CA CYS A 110 -18.53 -1.74 8.89
C CYS A 110 -19.19 -0.96 7.75
N GLY A 111 -18.98 -1.32 6.48
CA GLY A 111 -19.65 -0.71 5.33
C GLY A 111 -18.73 0.05 4.37
N GLY A 112 -17.41 -0.08 4.55
CA GLY A 112 -16.47 0.29 3.51
C GLY A 112 -16.70 -0.59 2.28
N VAL A 113 -16.64 0.02 1.10
CA VAL A 113 -16.99 -0.65 -0.17
C VAL A 113 -15.77 -0.98 -1.03
N ALA A 114 -14.62 -0.39 -0.71
CA ALA A 114 -13.31 -0.67 -1.27
C ALA A 114 -12.24 -0.03 -0.37
N VAL A 115 -10.97 -0.30 -0.64
CA VAL A 115 -9.84 0.39 -0.01
C VAL A 115 -8.76 0.70 -1.04
N LYS A 116 -8.19 1.89 -0.98
CA LYS A 116 -7.03 2.31 -1.77
C LYS A 116 -5.85 2.61 -0.86
N ILE A 117 -4.67 2.14 -1.25
CA ILE A 117 -3.40 2.46 -0.61
C ILE A 117 -2.80 3.66 -1.34
N GLU A 118 -2.73 4.80 -0.66
CA GLU A 118 -2.24 6.04 -1.28
C GLU A 118 -0.74 5.98 -1.60
N ASN A 119 0.04 5.25 -0.79
CA ASN A 119 1.50 5.19 -0.91
C ASN A 119 2.02 4.36 -2.10
N CYS A 120 1.18 3.53 -2.71
CA CYS A 120 1.54 2.71 -3.88
C CYS A 120 0.48 2.71 -4.98
N ASP A 121 -0.59 3.49 -4.83
CA ASP A 121 -1.68 3.63 -5.79
C ASP A 121 -2.36 2.29 -6.17
N LYS A 122 -2.68 1.47 -5.17
CA LYS A 122 -3.42 0.20 -5.38
C LYS A 122 -4.77 0.23 -4.72
N ALA A 123 -5.79 -0.25 -5.42
CA ALA A 123 -7.12 -0.44 -4.86
C ALA A 123 -7.49 -1.92 -4.74
N PHE A 124 -8.24 -2.25 -3.69
CA PHE A 124 -8.73 -3.58 -3.39
C PHE A 124 -10.21 -3.54 -3.03
N THR A 125 -10.93 -4.54 -3.51
CA THR A 125 -12.27 -4.84 -3.03
C THR A 125 -12.23 -5.33 -1.58
N PRO A 126 -13.36 -5.30 -0.86
CA PRO A 126 -13.45 -5.90 0.47
C PRO A 126 -13.07 -7.38 0.46
N GLU A 127 -13.46 -8.13 -0.57
CA GLU A 127 -13.16 -9.55 -0.73
C GLU A 127 -11.65 -9.77 -0.85
N GLU A 128 -10.96 -9.01 -1.70
CA GLU A 128 -9.50 -9.11 -1.87
C GLU A 128 -8.74 -8.74 -0.60
N TRP A 129 -9.12 -7.65 0.05
CA TRP A 129 -8.46 -7.21 1.28
C TRP A 129 -8.62 -8.22 2.42
N ASN A 130 -9.79 -8.86 2.51
CA ASN A 130 -10.05 -9.89 3.51
C ASN A 130 -9.29 -11.21 3.27
N MET A 131 -8.68 -11.41 2.09
CA MET A 131 -7.77 -12.54 1.87
C MET A 131 -6.40 -12.35 2.54
N ILE A 132 -6.07 -11.12 2.94
CA ILE A 132 -4.80 -10.80 3.60
C ILE A 132 -4.90 -11.23 5.07
N GLY A 133 -4.00 -12.12 5.50
CA GLY A 133 -3.96 -12.55 6.90
C GLY A 133 -3.43 -11.45 7.84
N GLU A 134 -3.86 -11.43 9.10
CA GLU A 134 -3.32 -10.47 10.10
C GLU A 134 -1.80 -10.62 10.28
N GLU A 135 -1.28 -11.84 10.12
CA GLU A 135 0.15 -12.18 10.14
C GLU A 135 0.66 -12.41 8.71
N ALA A 136 0.28 -11.54 7.76
CA ALA A 136 0.62 -11.66 6.36
C ALA A 136 2.14 -11.84 6.16
N ARG A 137 2.52 -12.91 5.47
CA ARG A 137 3.91 -13.17 5.12
C ARG A 137 4.46 -12.09 4.19
N LEU A 138 5.78 -11.98 4.11
CA LEU A 138 6.45 -10.99 3.26
C LEU A 138 6.02 -11.04 1.78
N ASP A 139 5.80 -12.24 1.23
CA ASP A 139 5.33 -12.39 -0.15
C ASP A 139 3.90 -11.84 -0.35
N GLN A 140 3.02 -12.02 0.63
CA GLN A 140 1.68 -11.41 0.62
C GLN A 140 1.79 -9.89 0.74
N LEU A 141 2.63 -9.38 1.63
CA LEU A 141 2.85 -7.94 1.80
C LEU A 141 3.43 -7.30 0.54
N LEU A 142 4.39 -7.93 -0.12
CA LEU A 142 4.91 -7.44 -1.41
C LEU A 142 3.80 -7.38 -2.47
N ASN A 143 3.03 -8.45 -2.59
CA ASN A 143 1.94 -8.50 -3.57
C ASN A 143 0.84 -7.49 -3.28
N THR A 144 0.56 -7.15 -2.02
CA THR A 144 -0.47 -6.18 -1.66
C THR A 144 0.05 -4.74 -1.74
N MET A 145 1.23 -4.49 -1.18
CA MET A 145 1.70 -3.14 -0.86
C MET A 145 2.64 -2.57 -1.92
N ILE A 146 3.10 -3.37 -2.89
CA ILE A 146 3.98 -2.88 -3.95
C ILE A 146 3.23 -2.82 -5.28
N SER A 147 3.35 -1.68 -5.94
CA SER A 147 2.95 -1.48 -7.33
C SER A 147 4.14 -1.61 -8.26
N TYR A 148 3.90 -2.14 -9.45
CA TYR A 148 4.86 -2.11 -10.55
C TYR A 148 4.30 -1.23 -11.65
N MET A 149 5.09 -0.22 -12.02
CA MET A 149 4.78 0.84 -12.95
C MET A 149 5.83 0.88 -14.06
N GLN A 150 5.58 1.72 -15.07
CA GLN A 150 6.52 1.95 -16.15
C GLN A 150 6.41 3.39 -16.66
N ASP A 151 7.52 3.95 -17.12
CA ASP A 151 7.58 5.21 -17.85
C ASP A 151 8.20 4.99 -19.25
N GLU A 152 8.78 6.00 -19.89
CA GLU A 152 9.43 5.87 -21.20
C GLU A 152 10.68 4.98 -21.17
N HIS A 153 11.40 4.92 -20.05
CA HIS A 153 12.75 4.35 -19.95
C HIS A 153 12.85 3.16 -18.99
N TYR A 154 11.99 3.09 -17.97
CA TYR A 154 12.11 2.13 -16.88
C TYR A 154 10.80 1.37 -16.60
N PHE A 155 10.96 0.14 -16.15
CA PHE A 155 10.02 -0.52 -15.25
C PHE A 155 10.47 -0.22 -13.81
N TYR A 156 9.54 0.09 -12.91
CA TYR A 156 9.91 0.40 -11.54
C TYR A 156 8.83 0.00 -10.53
N SER A 157 9.23 -0.17 -9.27
CA SER A 157 8.33 -0.38 -8.15
C SER A 157 7.97 0.92 -7.46
N CYS A 158 6.81 0.91 -6.80
CA CYS A 158 6.40 1.93 -5.85
C CYS A 158 5.83 1.28 -4.59
N GLY A 159 6.24 1.78 -3.43
CA GLY A 159 5.67 1.42 -2.14
C GLY A 159 6.68 0.90 -1.12
N MET A 160 7.94 0.67 -1.50
CA MET A 160 8.96 0.16 -0.59
C MET A 160 9.25 1.10 0.59
N GLN A 161 8.92 2.39 0.46
CA GLN A 161 8.92 3.35 1.57
C GLN A 161 8.10 2.90 2.79
N MET A 162 7.02 2.14 2.57
CA MET A 162 6.19 1.58 3.66
C MET A 162 6.99 0.62 4.55
N PHE A 163 8.06 0.05 4.01
CA PHE A 163 8.96 -0.87 4.70
C PHE A 163 10.29 -0.23 5.08
N GLY A 164 10.46 1.07 4.86
CA GLY A 164 11.70 1.79 5.14
C GLY A 164 12.81 1.48 4.14
N LEU A 165 12.46 1.14 2.89
CA LEU A 165 13.41 0.65 1.89
C LEU A 165 13.29 1.41 0.56
N PRO A 166 14.38 1.49 -0.22
CA PRO A 166 14.35 2.01 -1.58
C PRO A 166 13.47 1.12 -2.48
N ASP A 167 12.85 1.73 -3.48
CA ASP A 167 12.18 1.01 -4.57
C ASP A 167 13.22 0.37 -5.52
N VAL A 168 12.78 -0.28 -6.59
CA VAL A 168 13.65 -0.84 -7.63
C VAL A 168 13.23 -0.35 -9.02
N ALA A 169 14.21 -0.10 -9.89
CA ALA A 169 14.02 0.19 -11.31
C ALA A 169 14.87 -0.72 -12.18
N LEU A 170 14.37 -1.02 -13.37
CA LEU A 170 15.03 -1.81 -14.40
C LEU A 170 14.81 -1.12 -15.75
N SER A 171 15.87 -0.94 -16.53
CA SER A 171 15.77 -0.35 -17.87
C SER A 171 14.85 -1.18 -18.77
N LYS A 172 14.03 -0.52 -19.60
CA LYS A 172 13.19 -1.14 -20.64
C LYS A 172 13.98 -1.80 -21.77
N GLU A 173 15.30 -1.60 -21.82
CA GLU A 173 16.19 -2.39 -22.66
C GLU A 173 16.27 -3.86 -22.18
N THR A 174 15.87 -4.14 -20.94
CA THR A 174 15.74 -5.50 -20.40
C THR A 174 14.42 -6.10 -20.84
N ASP A 175 14.40 -7.43 -21.05
CA ASP A 175 13.19 -8.18 -21.41
C ASP A 175 12.01 -7.84 -20.48
N PRO A 176 10.89 -7.27 -21.02
CA PRO A 176 9.73 -6.89 -20.24
C PRO A 176 9.12 -8.03 -19.42
N ASP A 177 9.09 -9.25 -19.94
CA ASP A 177 8.48 -10.39 -19.26
C ASP A 177 9.32 -10.84 -18.05
N ALA A 178 10.64 -10.66 -18.12
CA ALA A 178 11.54 -10.90 -16.99
C ALA A 178 11.51 -9.78 -15.94
N SER A 179 11.11 -8.56 -16.33
CA SER A 179 11.24 -7.36 -15.47
C SER A 179 10.50 -7.48 -14.13
N LEU A 180 9.24 -7.91 -14.15
CA LEU A 180 8.43 -8.06 -12.93
C LEU A 180 9.02 -9.12 -11.99
N GLN A 181 9.47 -10.24 -12.56
CA GLN A 181 10.06 -11.32 -11.79
C GLN A 181 11.39 -10.91 -11.17
N VAL A 182 12.26 -10.23 -11.94
CA VAL A 182 13.53 -9.69 -11.46
C VAL A 182 13.30 -8.70 -10.32
N MET A 183 12.42 -7.72 -10.52
CA MET A 183 12.11 -6.70 -9.52
C MET A 183 11.51 -7.32 -8.25
N SER A 184 10.50 -8.18 -8.36
CA SER A 184 9.85 -8.80 -7.19
C SER A 184 10.80 -9.65 -6.36
N GLN A 185 11.67 -10.44 -7.01
CA GLN A 185 12.68 -11.26 -6.32
C GLN A 185 13.76 -10.39 -5.66
N PHE A 186 14.18 -9.32 -6.33
CA PHE A 186 15.11 -8.36 -5.76
C PHE A 186 14.52 -7.68 -4.51
N LEU A 187 13.28 -7.19 -4.58
CA LEU A 187 12.61 -6.59 -3.42
C LEU A 187 12.46 -7.58 -2.26
N TYR A 188 12.09 -8.82 -2.55
CA TYR A 188 12.01 -9.88 -1.53
C TYR A 188 13.36 -10.13 -0.85
N LEU A 189 14.46 -10.14 -1.61
CA LEU A 189 15.82 -10.21 -1.04
C LEU A 189 16.09 -9.01 -0.12
N MET A 190 15.79 -7.78 -0.58
CA MET A 190 16.06 -6.56 0.19
C MET A 190 15.24 -6.47 1.48
N MET A 191 14.02 -7.00 1.50
CA MET A 191 13.21 -7.09 2.72
C MET A 191 13.74 -8.13 3.72
N ASN A 192 14.37 -9.21 3.24
CA ASN A 192 14.92 -10.27 4.10
C ASN A 192 16.39 -10.04 4.50
N ALA A 193 17.11 -9.21 3.77
CA ALA A 193 18.51 -8.93 4.07
C ALA A 193 18.63 -8.22 5.43
N SER A 194 19.55 -8.68 6.28
CA SER A 194 19.95 -7.94 7.49
C SER A 194 20.60 -6.61 7.12
N GLU A 195 20.45 -5.58 7.96
CA GLU A 195 20.94 -4.21 7.69
C GLU A 195 22.40 -4.18 7.20
N GLY A 196 23.31 -4.96 7.81
CA GLY A 196 24.73 -5.01 7.41
C GLY A 196 25.06 -5.78 6.12
N THR A 197 24.07 -6.40 5.46
CA THR A 197 24.25 -7.15 4.21
C THR A 197 23.85 -6.32 2.99
N LYS A 198 22.95 -5.33 3.17
CA LYS A 198 22.41 -4.49 2.09
C LYS A 198 23.49 -3.63 1.43
N ASP A 199 24.41 -3.09 2.22
CA ASP A 199 25.51 -2.22 1.75
C ASP A 199 26.69 -2.99 1.13
N LYS A 200 26.72 -4.33 1.27
CA LYS A 200 27.82 -5.17 0.78
C LYS A 200 27.51 -5.88 -0.53
N LEU A 201 26.24 -5.87 -0.94
CA LEU A 201 25.79 -6.46 -2.17
C LEU A 201 25.75 -5.36 -3.23
N ASN A 202 26.45 -5.60 -4.33
CA ASN A 202 26.41 -4.78 -5.55
C ASN A 202 25.90 -5.61 -6.75
N GLU A 203 25.62 -6.89 -6.52
CA GLU A 203 25.19 -7.87 -7.51
C GLU A 203 23.98 -8.66 -7.00
N PHE A 204 23.04 -8.90 -7.90
CA PHE A 204 21.88 -9.75 -7.72
C PHE A 204 21.87 -10.80 -8.84
N LYS A 205 21.63 -12.07 -8.52
CA LYS A 205 21.60 -13.15 -9.52
C LYS A 205 20.25 -13.83 -9.53
N LEU A 206 19.68 -13.98 -10.73
CA LEU A 206 18.41 -14.66 -10.94
C LEU A 206 18.47 -15.49 -12.22
N TYR A 207 18.16 -16.79 -12.12
CA TYR A 207 18.16 -17.74 -13.26
C TYR A 207 19.44 -17.74 -14.12
N GLY A 208 20.60 -17.50 -13.51
CA GLY A 208 21.89 -17.45 -14.22
C GLY A 208 22.24 -16.09 -14.82
N THR A 209 21.31 -15.13 -14.81
CA THR A 209 21.58 -13.74 -15.17
C THR A 209 22.10 -12.99 -13.94
N THR A 210 23.13 -12.16 -14.14
CA THR A 210 23.67 -11.28 -13.11
C THR A 210 23.24 -9.85 -13.38
N TYR A 211 22.82 -9.16 -12.34
CA TYR A 211 22.44 -7.76 -12.34
C TYR A 211 23.37 -7.03 -11.39
N GLN A 212 24.04 -6.01 -11.88
CA GLN A 212 24.64 -5.00 -11.02
C GLN A 212 23.55 -4.03 -10.57
N TYR A 213 23.60 -3.57 -9.32
CA TYR A 213 22.68 -2.52 -8.89
C TYR A 213 23.39 -1.41 -8.12
N HIS A 214 22.86 -0.21 -8.25
CA HIS A 214 23.34 0.98 -7.54
C HIS A 214 22.16 1.77 -6.98
N HIS A 215 22.39 2.40 -5.84
CA HIS A 215 21.40 3.26 -5.19
C HIS A 215 21.40 4.65 -5.83
N GLN A 216 20.22 5.23 -6.02
CA GLN A 216 20.03 6.58 -6.52
C GLN A 216 18.94 7.29 -5.70
N GLU A 217 19.28 8.48 -5.19
CA GLU A 217 18.32 9.39 -4.55
C GLU A 217 17.59 10.25 -5.61
N GLY A 218 16.36 10.67 -5.31
CA GLY A 218 15.63 11.65 -6.14
C GLY A 218 15.37 11.20 -7.58
N PHE A 219 15.18 9.89 -7.79
CA PHE A 219 15.03 9.30 -9.13
C PHE A 219 13.82 9.85 -9.90
N PHE A 220 12.70 10.08 -9.22
CA PHE A 220 11.52 10.72 -9.80
C PHE A 220 11.42 12.17 -9.31
N GLN A 221 11.25 13.12 -10.24
CA GLN A 221 11.28 14.57 -9.96
C GLN A 221 9.96 15.12 -9.36
N GLU A 222 8.92 14.30 -9.20
CA GLU A 222 7.64 14.76 -8.65
C GLU A 222 7.63 14.66 -7.12
N GLU A 223 8.05 15.75 -6.47
CA GLU A 223 8.24 15.87 -5.00
C GLU A 223 6.95 15.76 -4.16
N SER A 224 5.75 15.79 -4.76
CA SER A 224 4.48 15.98 -4.02
C SER A 224 3.52 14.78 -3.99
N SER A 225 3.88 13.63 -4.57
CA SER A 225 3.01 12.45 -4.51
C SER A 225 3.24 11.64 -3.23
N SER A 226 2.17 11.11 -2.62
CA SER A 226 2.26 10.13 -1.52
C SER A 226 3.05 8.87 -1.90
N ILE A 227 3.35 8.70 -3.19
CA ILE A 227 4.04 7.57 -3.81
C ILE A 227 5.57 7.79 -3.81
N ASN A 228 6.04 9.04 -3.70
CA ASN A 228 7.47 9.34 -3.69
C ASN A 228 8.19 8.64 -2.54
N ASN A 229 9.27 7.91 -2.85
CA ASN A 229 10.03 7.15 -1.90
C ASN A 229 11.25 7.95 -1.39
N PRO A 230 11.26 8.41 -0.13
CA PRO A 230 12.38 9.17 0.42
C PRO A 230 13.66 8.34 0.60
N TYR A 231 13.58 7.01 0.52
CA TYR A 231 14.72 6.12 0.56
C TYR A 231 15.37 5.93 -0.82
N GLY A 232 14.86 6.56 -1.87
CA GLY A 232 15.39 6.46 -3.23
C GLY A 232 15.02 5.15 -3.92
N ILE A 233 15.86 4.74 -4.88
CA ILE A 233 15.64 3.57 -5.73
C ILE A 233 16.95 2.81 -5.97
N TYR A 234 16.86 1.51 -6.19
CA TYR A 234 17.94 0.72 -6.76
C TYR A 234 17.73 0.54 -8.26
N VAL A 235 18.71 0.95 -9.06
CA VAL A 235 18.68 0.76 -10.51
C VAL A 235 19.46 -0.51 -10.84
N LEU A 236 18.80 -1.49 -11.46
CA LEU A 236 19.40 -2.75 -11.89
C LEU A 236 19.86 -2.65 -13.34
N THR A 237 21.05 -3.17 -13.61
CA THR A 237 21.65 -3.27 -14.95
C THR A 237 22.17 -4.69 -15.14
N GLN A 238 21.69 -5.37 -16.19
CA GLN A 238 22.19 -6.69 -16.54
C GLN A 238 23.66 -6.62 -17.00
N ILE A 239 24.50 -7.55 -16.54
CA ILE A 239 25.92 -7.67 -16.91
C ILE A 239 26.27 -9.06 -17.43
#